data_AF-A0A2S1KNJ1-F1
#
_entry.id   AF-A0A2S1KNJ1-F1
#
_cell.length_a   1.000
_cell.length_b   1.000
_cell.length_c   1.000
_cell.angle_alpha   90.00
_cell.angle_beta   90.00
_cell.angle_gamma   90.00
#
_symmetry.space_group_name_H-M   'P 1'
#
loop_
_entity.id
_entity.type
_entity.pdbx_description
1 polymer ?
#
loop_
_entity_poly.entity_id
_entity_poly.type
_entity_poly.pdbx_seq_one_letter_code
_entity_poly.pdbx_strand_id
1 'polypeptide(L)' 'MAFNIILCESDQITNDFDKKIDSTLGPVYIKGYTAAQMDSDMTLSVDKYLRYSLAGPSGTLDSNVGLRDLQTA' A
#
# COMPACT_ATOMS: atom_id res chain seq x y z
N MET A 1 -12.01 0.19 6.55
CA MET A 1 -11.34 -0.46 5.40
C MET A 1 -10.05 -1.08 5.89
N ALA A 2 -9.55 -2.11 5.21
CA ALA A 2 -8.28 -2.74 5.58
C ALA A 2 -7.34 -2.70 4.37
N PHE A 3 -6.09 -2.31 4.60
CA PHE A 3 -5.05 -2.22 3.58
C PHE A 3 -3.99 -3.29 3.80
N ASN A 4 -3.40 -3.75 2.70
CA ASN A 4 -2.24 -4.64 2.73
C ASN A 4 -1.18 -4.07 1.79
N ILE A 5 0.08 -4.08 2.22
CA ILE A 5 1.23 -3.97 1.34
C ILE A 5 1.54 -5.37 0.82
N ILE A 6 1.61 -5.48 -0.51
CA ILE A 6 1.91 -6.74 -1.19
C ILE A 6 3.25 -6.56 -1.89
N LEU A 7 4.24 -7.33 -1.48
CA LEU A 7 5.53 -7.43 -2.16
C LEU A 7 5.39 -8.49 -3.26
N CYS A 8 5.81 -8.14 -4.46
CA CYS A 8 5.73 -9.02 -5.62
C CYS A 8 6.80 -8.66 -6.65
N GLU A 9 7.14 -9.63 -7.50
CA GLU A 9 7.97 -9.43 -8.67
C GLU A 9 7.19 -8.72 -9.78
N SER A 10 7.91 -8.10 -10.71
CA SER A 10 7.28 -7.27 -11.75
C SER A 10 6.34 -8.06 -12.69
N ASP A 11 6.60 -9.35 -12.88
CA ASP A 11 5.79 -10.26 -13.69
C ASP A 11 4.55 -10.81 -12.95
N GLN A 12 4.46 -10.59 -11.64
CA GLN A 12 3.32 -10.96 -10.80
C GLN A 12 2.26 -9.85 -10.71
N ILE A 13 2.55 -8.65 -11.21
CA ILE A 13 1.60 -7.53 -11.24
C ILE A 13 0.52 -7.83 -12.29
N THR A 14 -0.72 -7.98 -11.84
CA THR A 14 -1.85 -8.21 -12.74
C THR A 14 -2.46 -6.90 -13.23
N ASN A 15 -3.26 -6.99 -14.30
CA ASN A 15 -3.98 -5.84 -14.88
C ASN A 15 -4.95 -5.15 -13.91
N ASP A 16 -5.30 -5.78 -12.79
CA ASP A 16 -6.11 -5.16 -11.75
C ASP A 16 -5.39 -3.99 -11.06
N PHE A 17 -4.06 -4.01 -11.01
CA PHE A 17 -3.22 -3.01 -10.36
C PHE A 17 -2.80 -1.94 -11.38
N ASP A 18 -3.79 -1.31 -11.99
CA ASP A 18 -3.68 -0.43 -13.16
C ASP A 18 -3.25 1.02 -12.86
N LYS A 19 -3.19 1.42 -11.58
CA LYS A 19 -2.81 2.78 -11.18
C LYS A 19 -1.56 2.78 -10.33
N LYS A 20 -0.60 3.63 -10.70
CA LYS A 20 0.63 3.85 -9.95
C LYS A 20 0.49 5.05 -9.00
N ILE A 21 1.10 4.96 -7.83
CA ILE A 21 1.29 6.10 -6.92
C ILE A 21 2.78 6.42 -6.78
N ASP A 22 3.11 7.70 -6.73
CA ASP A 22 4.48 8.15 -6.47
C ASP A 22 4.83 7.89 -5.00
N SER A 23 5.98 7.26 -4.76
CA SER A 23 6.39 6.85 -3.43
C SER A 23 7.90 6.75 -3.31
N THR A 24 8.40 6.94 -2.09
CA THR A 24 9.80 6.66 -1.72
C THR A 24 10.08 5.18 -1.54
N LEU A 25 9.05 4.32 -1.52
CA LEU A 25 9.18 2.86 -1.49
C LEU A 25 9.55 2.24 -2.85
N GLY A 26 9.62 3.07 -3.90
CA GLY A 26 9.70 2.62 -5.28
C GLY A 26 8.33 2.54 -5.94
N PRO A 27 8.17 1.77 -7.04
CA PRO A 27 6.90 1.64 -7.74
C PRO A 27 5.84 0.99 -6.85
N VAL A 28 4.75 1.70 -6.56
CA VAL A 28 3.59 1.14 -5.86
C VAL A 28 2.38 1.21 -6.78
N TYR A 29 1.69 0.08 -6.93
CA TYR A 29 0.50 -0.04 -7.75
C TYR A 29 -0.71 -0.34 -6.89
N ILE A 30 -1.86 0.21 -7.27
CA ILE A 30 -3.15 0.02 -6.63
C ILE A 30 -4.19 -0.35 -7.68
N LYS A 31 -5.31 -0.91 -7.24
CA LYS A 31 -6.48 -1.04 -8.09
C LYS A 31 -7.13 0.32 -8.28
N GLY A 32 -7.24 0.81 -9.51
CA GLY A 32 -7.62 2.19 -9.80
C GLY A 32 -8.96 2.60 -9.18
N TYR A 33 -9.93 1.66 -9.12
CA TYR A 33 -11.24 1.90 -8.52
C TYR A 33 -11.18 2.14 -7.00
N THR A 34 -10.14 1.70 -6.28
CA THR A 34 -9.99 1.94 -4.84
C THR A 34 -9.45 3.34 -4.53
N ALA A 35 -8.98 4.09 -5.54
CA ALA A 35 -8.37 5.40 -5.32
C ALA A 35 -9.32 6.40 -4.64
N ALA A 36 -10.64 6.30 -4.88
CA ALA A 36 -11.64 7.14 -4.24
C ALA A 36 -11.76 6.91 -2.71
N GLN A 37 -11.19 5.82 -2.21
CA GLN A 37 -11.18 5.46 -0.80
C GLN A 37 -9.82 5.75 -0.14
N MET A 38 -8.84 6.19 -0.92
CA MET A 38 -7.51 6.58 -0.44
C MET A 38 -7.47 8.10 -0.19
N ASP A 39 -6.35 8.55 0.34
CA ASP A 39 -6.11 9.96 0.63
C ASP A 39 -4.97 10.51 -0.23
N SER A 40 -4.89 11.84 -0.35
CA SER A 40 -3.69 12.52 -0.84
C SER A 40 -2.51 12.32 0.11
N ASP A 41 -1.27 12.35 -0.40
CA ASP A 41 -0.04 12.43 0.40
C ASP A 41 0.04 11.47 1.61
N MET A 42 -0.34 10.21 1.38
CA MET A 42 -0.34 9.19 2.44
C MET A 42 1.08 8.85 2.91
N THR A 43 1.18 8.51 4.19
CA THR A 43 2.41 8.03 4.82
C THR A 43 2.19 6.64 5.42
N LEU A 44 3.04 5.69 5.03
CA LEU A 44 3.16 4.38 5.68
C LEU A 44 4.24 4.48 6.76
N SER A 45 3.85 4.25 8.02
CA SER A 45 4.77 4.28 9.17
C SER A 45 4.90 2.90 9.80
N VAL A 46 6.08 2.60 10.34
CA VAL A 46 6.35 1.40 11.14
C VAL A 46 6.73 1.80 12.55
N ASP A 47 6.09 1.18 13.54
CA ASP A 47 6.43 1.43 14.95
C ASP A 47 7.55 0.51 15.46
N LYS A 48 7.96 0.72 16.72
CA LYS A 48 9.00 -0.09 17.38
C LYS A 48 8.62 -1.58 17.56
N TYR A 49 7.36 -1.93 17.33
CA TYR A 49 6.84 -3.29 17.37
C TYR A 49 6.62 -3.88 15.97
N LEU A 50 7.16 -3.23 14.93
CA LEU A 50 7.02 -3.63 13.52
C LEU A 50 5.57 -3.65 13.03
N ARG A 51 4.71 -2.80 13.60
CA ARG A 51 3.33 -2.63 13.14
C ARG A 51 3.28 -1.52 12.11
N TYR A 52 2.69 -1.82 10.96
CA TYR A 52 2.50 -0.87 9.89
C TYR A 52 1.17 -0.13 10.05
N SER A 53 1.19 1.17 9.78
CA SER A 53 0.00 2.02 9.78
C SER A 53 0.03 2.97 8.59
N LEU A 54 -1.15 3.24 8.03
CA LEU A 54 -1.35 4.15 6.90
C LEU A 54 -2.22 5.32 7.34
N ALA A 55 -1.74 6.53 7.12
CA ALA A 55 -2.47 7.76 7.39
C ALA A 55 -2.27 8.76 6.24
N GLY A 56 -3.19 9.69 6.12
CA GLY A 56 -3.13 10.85 5.22
C GLY A 56 -3.62 12.11 5.91
N PRO A 57 -3.74 13.23 5.20
CA PRO A 57 -4.24 14.50 5.73
C PRO A 57 -5.62 14.41 6.41
N SER A 58 -6.46 13.47 6.00
CA SER A 58 -7.80 13.22 6.56
C SER A 58 -7.78 12.36 7.83
N GLY A 59 -6.60 11.88 8.25
CA GLY A 59 -6.41 11.06 9.44
C GLY A 59 -5.93 9.63 9.15
N THR A 60 -6.19 8.72 10.07
CA THR A 60 -5.79 7.31 9.94
C THR A 60 -6.69 6.58 8.94
N LEU A 61 -6.09 5.97 7.92
CA LEU A 61 -6.79 5.08 6.98
C LEU A 61 -6.83 3.64 7.53
N ASP A 62 -5.72 3.18 8.09
CA ASP A 62 -5.59 1.87 8.72
C ASP A 62 -4.46 1.86 9.76
N SER A 63 -4.76 1.44 10.98
CA SER A 63 -3.79 1.35 12.08
C SER A 63 -3.07 0.00 12.16
N ASN A 64 -3.42 -0.96 11.31
CA ASN A 64 -2.85 -2.30 11.30
C ASN A 64 -2.76 -2.84 9.86
N VAL A 65 -1.96 -2.17 9.04
CA VAL A 65 -1.71 -2.55 7.65
C VAL A 65 -0.99 -3.90 7.61
N GLY A 66 -1.54 -4.85 6.85
CA GLY A 66 -0.91 -6.15 6.65
C GLY A 66 0.27 -6.05 5.69
N LEU A 67 1.30 -6.88 5.90
CA LEU A 67 2.37 -7.09 4.93
C LEU A 67 2.27 -8.53 4.40
N ARG A 68 2.27 -8.68 3.08
CA ARG A 68 2.24 -9.98 2.40
C ARG A 68 3.37 -10.03 1.40
N ASP A 69 4.14 -11.10 1.45
CA ASP A 69 5.21 -11.37 0.50
C ASP A 69 4.78 -12.48 -0.44
N LEU A 70 4.71 -12.17 -1.74
CA LEU A 70 4.39 -13.12 -2.81
C LEU A 70 5.60 -13.38 -3.72
N GLN A 71 6.74 -12.76 -3.43
CA GLN A 71 7.96 -12.94 -4.23
C GLN A 71 8.39 -14.40 -4.14
N THR A 72 8.82 -14.96 -5.28
CA THR A 72 9.35 -16.33 -5.31
C THR A 72 10.82 -16.29 -4.92
N ALA A 73 11.26 -17.22 -4.08
CA ALA A 73 12.65 -17.34 -3.64
C ALA A 73 13.62 -17.76 -4.75
#